data_AF-A0A7Y5UUP8-F1
#
_entry.id   AF-A0A7Y5UUP8-F1
#
_cell.length_a   1.000
_cell.length_b   1.000
_cell.length_c   1.000
_cell.angle_alpha   90.00
_cell.angle_beta   90.00
_cell.angle_gamma   90.00
#
_symmetry.space_group_name_H-M   'P 1'
#
loop_
_entity.id
_entity.type
_entity.pdbx_description
1 polymer ?
#
loop_
_entity_poly.entity_id
_entity_poly.type
_entity_poly.pdbx_seq_one_letter_code
_entity_poly.pdbx_strand_id
1 'polypeptide(L)'
;MLIGKVVGSVVATRKDEKLEGRKLLVVQVHNHRNEPTEQYVVAADSVQAGIGDMVLYATGSSARQTHATENRPVDAVVMAVVDSWDLGGDNVYEKWSGR
;
A
#
# COMPACT_ATOMS: atom_id res chain seq x y z
N MET A 1 9.76 -3.27 -3.94
CA MET A 1 8.70 -2.71 -3.07
C MET A 1 8.79 -1.20 -3.16
N LEU A 2 7.66 -0.51 -2.98
CA LEU A 2 7.55 0.94 -3.10
C LEU A 2 6.83 1.48 -1.86
N ILE A 3 7.15 2.72 -1.49
CA ILE A 3 6.49 3.42 -0.38
C ILE A 3 5.37 4.28 -0.96
N GLY A 4 4.23 4.32 -0.28
CA GLY A 4 3.17 5.25 -0.64
C GLY A 4 2.25 5.54 0.53
N LYS A 5 1.35 6.51 0.32
CA LYS A 5 0.32 6.89 1.27
C LYS A 5 -1.03 6.40 0.78
N VAL A 6 -1.81 5.77 1.65
CA VAL A 6 -3.20 5.43 1.34
C VAL A 6 -4.01 6.73 1.30
N VAL A 7 -4.55 7.06 0.13
CA VAL A 7 -5.32 8.30 -0.10
C VAL A 7 -6.81 8.04 -0.34
N GLY A 8 -7.19 6.77 -0.49
CA GLY A 8 -8.59 6.40 -0.70
C GLY A 8 -8.77 4.90 -0.97
N SER A 9 -9.90 4.55 -1.56
CA SER A 9 -10.24 3.19 -1.94
C SER A 9 -10.99 3.16 -3.28
N VAL A 10 -10.97 2.00 -3.94
CA VAL A 10 -11.76 1.74 -5.17
C VAL A 10 -12.78 0.66 -4.87
N VAL A 11 -14.00 0.86 -5.36
CA VAL A 11 -15.08 -0.14 -5.28
C VAL A 11 -15.48 -0.57 -6.68
N ALA A 12 -15.51 -1.89 -6.91
CA ALA A 12 -16.00 -2.49 -8.15
C ALA A 12 -17.01 -3.59 -7.82
N THR A 13 -18.22 -3.51 -8.37
CA THR A 13 -19.27 -4.53 -8.17
C THR A 13 -19.13 -5.68 -9.17
N ARG A 14 -18.68 -5.39 -10.40
CA ARG A 14 -18.37 -6.39 -11.43
C ARG A 14 -16.86 -6.63 -11.46
N LYS A 15 -16.42 -7.79 -10.99
CA LYS A 15 -15.01 -8.16 -10.85
C LYS A 15 -14.87 -9.69 -10.86
N ASP A 16 -13.65 -10.17 -11.03
CA ASP A 16 -13.33 -11.60 -10.89
C ASP A 16 -13.70 -12.07 -9.48
N GLU A 17 -14.30 -13.27 -9.38
CA GLU A 17 -14.75 -13.88 -8.12
C GLU A 17 -13.63 -13.97 -7.08
N LYS A 18 -12.38 -14.13 -7.52
CA LYS A 18 -11.21 -14.21 -6.63
C LYS A 18 -10.89 -12.88 -5.92
N LEU A 19 -11.46 -11.77 -6.39
CA LEU A 19 -11.35 -10.44 -5.77
C LEU A 19 -12.54 -10.12 -4.84
N GLU A 20 -13.50 -11.02 -4.67
CA GLU A 20 -14.57 -10.83 -3.70
C GLU A 20 -14.04 -10.73 -2.27
N GLY A 21 -14.67 -9.84 -1.49
CA GLY A 21 -14.27 -9.52 -0.12
C GLY A 21 -12.92 -8.81 0.02
N ARG A 22 -12.23 -8.47 -1.08
CA ARG A 22 -10.95 -7.76 -1.02
C ARG A 22 -11.15 -6.25 -0.98
N LYS A 23 -10.47 -5.60 -0.05
CA LYS A 23 -10.36 -4.15 0.02
C LYS A 23 -9.28 -3.69 -0.94
N LEU A 24 -9.64 -2.75 -1.82
CA LEU A 24 -8.73 -2.14 -2.80
C LEU A 24 -8.45 -0.71 -2.37
N LEU A 25 -7.18 -0.39 -2.16
CA LEU A 25 -6.72 0.92 -1.71
C LEU A 25 -6.13 1.70 -2.87
N VAL A 26 -6.42 3.00 -2.93
CA VAL A 26 -5.68 3.94 -3.77
C VAL A 26 -4.48 4.41 -2.98
N VAL A 27 -3.28 4.12 -3.48
CA VAL A 27 -2.02 4.48 -2.86
C VAL A 27 -1.30 5.48 -3.76
N GLN A 28 -0.99 6.66 -3.22
CA GLN A 28 -0.13 7.64 -3.88
C GLN A 28 1.32 7.31 -3.56
N VAL A 29 2.17 7.19 -4.58
CA VAL A 29 3.58 6.85 -4.39
C VAL A 29 4.31 8.04 -3.76
N HIS A 30 5.12 7.77 -2.74
CA HIS A 30 6.01 8.75 -2.12
C HIS A 30 7.47 8.43 -2.47
N ASN A 31 8.27 9.48 -2.64
CA ASN A 31 9.71 9.32 -2.84
C ASN A 31 10.43 9.06 -1.51
N HIS A 32 11.76 8.88 -1.57
CA HIS A 32 12.60 8.61 -0.41
C HIS A 32 12.56 9.71 0.67
N ARG A 33 12.19 10.95 0.31
CA ARG A 33 12.06 12.12 1.21
C ARG A 33 10.65 12.31 1.77
N ASN A 34 9.77 11.31 1.64
CA ASN A 34 8.35 11.40 2.02
C ASN A 34 7.56 12.44 1.23
N GLU A 35 8.00 12.80 0.02
CA GLU A 35 7.26 13.72 -0.83
C GLU A 35 6.33 12.93 -1.77
N PRO A 36 5.07 13.33 -1.93
CA PRO A 36 4.16 12.69 -2.86
C PRO A 36 4.63 12.88 -4.30
N THR A 37 4.42 11.86 -5.11
CA THR A 37 4.61 11.91 -6.56
C THR A 37 3.25 11.96 -7.27
N GLU A 38 3.25 12.20 -8.58
CA GLU A 38 2.05 12.13 -9.43
C GLU A 38 1.56 10.69 -9.69
N GLN A 39 2.32 9.69 -9.26
CA GLN A 39 2.00 8.29 -9.52
C GLN A 39 1.06 7.72 -8.46
N TYR A 40 0.02 7.01 -8.93
CA TYR A 40 -0.92 6.27 -8.10
C TYR A 40 -0.93 4.79 -8.48
N VAL A 41 -1.29 3.94 -7.52
CA VAL A 41 -1.53 2.51 -7.73
C VAL A 41 -2.79 2.08 -6.98
N VAL A 42 -3.52 1.11 -7.54
CA VAL A 42 -4.58 0.40 -6.82
C VAL A 42 -4.01 -0.90 -6.29
N ALA A 43 -3.97 -1.06 -4.98
CA ALA A 43 -3.38 -2.23 -4.33
C ALA A 43 -4.41 -2.97 -3.48
N ALA A 44 -4.36 -4.30 -3.48
CA ALA A 44 -5.12 -5.11 -2.53
C ALA A 44 -4.54 -4.92 -1.13
N ASP A 45 -5.42 -4.81 -0.13
CA ASP A 45 -5.00 -4.68 1.27
C ASP A 45 -4.89 -6.06 1.93
N SER A 46 -3.69 -6.42 2.42
CA SER A 46 -3.49 -7.63 3.21
C SER A 46 -3.25 -7.38 4.69
N VAL A 47 -3.18 -6.12 5.12
CA VAL A 47 -2.76 -5.72 6.49
C VAL A 47 -3.70 -4.73 7.16
N GLN A 48 -4.85 -4.44 6.55
CA GLN A 48 -5.88 -3.55 7.08
C GLN A 48 -5.45 -2.08 7.20
N ALA A 49 -4.69 -1.59 6.22
CA ALA A 49 -4.25 -0.18 6.20
C ALA A 49 -5.43 0.79 6.06
N GLY A 50 -5.35 1.92 6.77
CA GLY A 50 -6.32 3.02 6.76
C GLY A 50 -5.92 4.17 5.84
N ILE A 51 -6.87 5.07 5.55
CA ILE A 51 -6.56 6.33 4.85
C ILE A 51 -5.58 7.13 5.72
N GLY A 52 -4.53 7.66 5.10
CA GLY A 52 -3.48 8.40 5.77
C GLY A 52 -2.28 7.56 6.19
N ASP A 53 -2.41 6.22 6.26
CA ASP A 53 -1.27 5.35 6.55
C ASP A 53 -0.22 5.44 5.44
N MET A 54 1.04 5.59 5.86
CA MET A 54 2.19 5.26 5.03
C MET A 54 2.30 3.73 4.96
N VAL A 55 2.53 3.20 3.76
CA VAL A 55 2.52 1.78 3.49
C VAL A 55 3.69 1.38 2.59
N LEU A 56 4.14 0.14 2.77
CA LEU A 56 5.01 -0.53 1.82
C LEU A 56 4.15 -1.47 0.99
N TYR A 57 4.24 -1.35 -0.32
CA TYR A 57 3.52 -2.20 -1.25
C TYR A 57 4.45 -2.90 -2.24
N ALA A 58 4.07 -4.09 -2.68
CA ALA A 58 4.78 -4.88 -3.69
C ALA A 58 3.98 -4.86 -4.98
N THR A 59 4.69 -4.99 -6.11
CA THR A 59 4.10 -5.08 -7.45
C THR A 59 4.50 -6.38 -8.16
N GLY A 60 3.81 -6.72 -9.25
CA GLY A 60 4.10 -7.89 -10.07
C GLY A 60 3.72 -9.22 -9.39
N SER A 61 4.49 -10.28 -9.65
CA SER A 61 4.22 -11.62 -9.10
C SER A 61 4.31 -11.66 -7.56
N SER A 62 5.15 -10.81 -6.96
CA SER A 62 5.27 -10.67 -5.51
C SER A 62 3.96 -10.21 -4.86
N ALA A 63 3.07 -9.53 -5.58
CA ALA A 63 1.77 -9.12 -5.06
C ALA A 63 0.87 -10.29 -4.67
N ARG A 64 1.14 -11.50 -5.17
CA ARG A 64 0.40 -12.74 -4.87
C ARG A 64 1.04 -13.59 -3.78
N GLN A 65 2.05 -13.08 -3.07
CA GLN A 65 2.80 -13.83 -2.05
C GLN A 65 2.30 -13.58 -0.62
N THR A 66 1.06 -13.13 -0.45
CA THR A 66 0.41 -12.99 0.87
C THR A 66 -0.76 -13.97 0.98
N HIS A 67 -1.13 -14.39 2.19
CA HIS A 67 -2.33 -15.21 2.40
C HIS A 67 -3.61 -14.55 1.81
N ALA A 68 -3.68 -13.22 1.82
CA ALA A 68 -4.83 -12.48 1.30
C ALA A 68 -4.89 -12.42 -0.24
N THR A 69 -3.75 -12.63 -0.92
CA THR A 69 -3.59 -12.43 -2.37
C THR A 69 -3.08 -13.65 -3.14
N GLU A 70 -2.79 -14.75 -2.45
CA GLU A 70 -2.36 -16.01 -3.05
C GLU A 70 -3.33 -16.46 -4.15
N ASN A 71 -2.78 -16.76 -5.34
CA ASN A 71 -3.51 -17.19 -6.53
C ASN A 71 -4.63 -16.23 -7.03
N ARG A 72 -4.59 -14.95 -6.65
CA ARG A 72 -5.56 -13.91 -7.05
C ARG A 72 -5.03 -13.02 -8.17
N PRO A 73 -5.90 -12.45 -9.02
CA PRO A 73 -5.49 -11.57 -10.11
C PRO A 73 -5.19 -10.15 -9.60
N VAL A 74 -4.11 -10.01 -8.82
CA VAL A 74 -3.62 -8.72 -8.34
C VAL A 74 -2.20 -8.49 -8.85
N ASP A 75 -1.90 -7.23 -9.22
CA ASP A 75 -0.54 -6.80 -9.55
C ASP A 75 0.10 -5.98 -8.43
N ALA A 76 -0.66 -5.51 -7.45
CA ALA A 76 -0.17 -4.74 -6.31
C ALA A 76 -0.85 -5.15 -5.00
N VAL A 77 -0.07 -5.20 -3.91
CA VAL A 77 -0.56 -5.50 -2.56
C VAL A 77 0.12 -4.61 -1.53
N VAL A 78 -0.67 -4.03 -0.62
CA VAL A 78 -0.18 -3.41 0.61
C VAL A 78 0.08 -4.52 1.61
N MET A 79 1.35 -4.77 1.95
CA MET A 79 1.77 -5.85 2.85
C MET A 79 2.42 -5.35 4.14
N ALA A 80 2.60 -4.05 4.31
CA ALA A 80 3.02 -3.46 5.58
C ALA A 80 2.51 -2.02 5.72
N VAL A 81 2.16 -1.65 6.94
CA VAL A 81 2.00 -0.25 7.36
C VAL A 81 3.36 0.19 7.89
N VAL A 82 3.79 1.39 7.47
CA VAL A 82 5.10 1.93 7.79
C VAL A 82 5.02 2.68 9.11
N ASP A 83 5.89 2.28 10.03
CA ASP A 83 6.02 2.85 11.36
C ASP A 83 7.00 4.03 11.33
N SER A 84 8.20 3.79 10.79
CA SER A 84 9.20 4.82 10.54
C SER A 84 10.14 4.46 9.39
N TRP A 85 10.88 5.45 8.87
CA TRP A 85 12.08 5.18 8.08
C TRP A 85 13.14 6.28 8.21
N ASP A 86 14.40 5.83 8.16
CA ASP A 86 15.61 6.63 8.27
C ASP A 86 16.37 6.64 6.96
N LEU A 87 16.99 7.77 6.61
CA LEU A 87 17.95 7.86 5.53
C LEU A 87 19.22 8.57 6.00
N GLY A 88 20.27 7.79 6.26
CA GLY A 88 21.58 8.34 6.61
C GLY A 88 21.64 8.95 8.01
N GLY A 89 20.80 8.48 8.94
CA GLY A 89 20.68 9.00 10.31
C GLY A 89 19.61 10.08 10.48
N ASP A 90 18.95 10.49 9.39
CA ASP A 90 17.80 11.39 9.42
C ASP A 90 16.49 10.61 9.44
N ASN A 91 15.70 10.77 10.51
CA ASN A 91 14.33 10.25 10.57
C ASN A 91 13.44 11.02 9.59
N VAL A 92 13.10 10.39 8.46
CA VAL A 92 12.31 11.01 7.40
C VAL A 92 10.81 10.91 7.68
N TYR A 93 10.39 9.87 8.39
CA TYR A 93 9.00 9.65 8.76
C TYR A 93 8.91 8.83 10.04
N GLU A 94 8.02 9.26 10.93
CA GLU A 94 7.68 8.58 12.18
C GLU A 94 6.18 8.75 12.41
N LYS A 95 5.42 7.66 12.36
CA LYS A 95 3.95 7.69 12.41
C LYS A 95 3.38 8.32 13.69
N TRP A 96 4.14 8.33 14.78
CA TRP A 96 3.73 8.88 16.08
C TRP A 96 4.45 10.18 16.46
N SER A 97 5.26 10.76 15.56
CA SER A 97 5.87 12.07 15.82
C SER A 97 4.78 13.14 15.84
N GLY A 98 4.45 13.63 17.04
CA GLY A 98 3.39 14.64 17.25
C GLY A 98 2.18 14.16 18.07
N ARG A 99 2.26 13.02 18.75
CA ARG A 99 1.43 12.72 19.92
C ARG A 99 2.15 13.05 21.23
#